data_AF-A0A7D7ZIU2-F1
#
_entry.id   AF-A0A7D7ZIU2-F1
#
_cell.length_a   1.000
_cell.length_b   1.000
_cell.length_c   1.000
_cell.angle_alpha   90.00
_cell.angle_beta   90.00
_cell.angle_gamma   90.00
#
_symmetry.space_group_name_H-M   'P 1'
#
loop_
_entity.id
_entity.type
_entity.pdbx_description
1 polymer ?
#
loop_
_entity_poly.entity_id
_entity_poly.type
_entity_poly.pdbx_seq_one_letter_code
_entity_poly.pdbx_strand_id
1 'polypeptide(L)'
;MKFKHIQKHVMPYVMMVTFLLMATVNSIYGADMAGRYLISGAGKDSCRSFVDADTVGKSYYRAWLSGYISSHNFNSKDTYSIVNKTEVSELEAWLRGYCFSNMTHTYDQAVKGLMRKLEYFKKKNYYDK
;
A
#
# COMPACT_ATOMS: atom_id res chain seq x y z
N MET A 1 11.24 -22.42 54.08
CA MET A 1 12.16 -21.43 53.46
C MET A 1 12.96 -22.05 52.28
N LYS A 2 12.31 -22.68 51.28
CA LYS A 2 12.99 -23.33 50.12
C LYS A 2 12.59 -22.78 48.74
N PHE A 3 11.48 -22.05 48.64
CA PHE A 3 11.00 -21.49 47.37
C PHE A 3 11.90 -20.36 46.80
N LYS A 4 12.51 -19.53 47.66
CA LYS A 4 13.37 -18.40 47.22
C LYS A 4 14.68 -18.84 46.54
N HIS A 5 15.18 -20.05 46.81
CA HIS A 5 16.48 -20.50 46.30
C HIS A 5 16.38 -21.11 44.88
N ILE A 6 15.25 -21.75 44.56
CA ILE A 6 14.98 -22.32 43.22
C ILE A 6 14.74 -21.21 42.19
N GLN A 7 14.04 -20.13 42.59
CA GLN A 7 13.74 -18.99 41.72
C GLN A 7 14.99 -18.29 41.17
N LYS A 8 16.08 -18.20 41.94
CA LYS A 8 17.32 -17.50 41.52
C LYS A 8 18.11 -18.21 40.41
N HIS A 9 18.05 -19.54 40.35
CA HIS A 9 18.77 -20.30 39.32
C HIS A 9 17.97 -20.47 38.03
N VAL A 10 16.64 -20.40 38.08
CA VAL A 10 15.75 -20.52 36.91
C VAL A 10 15.63 -19.18 36.16
N MET A 11 15.68 -18.06 36.87
CA MET A 11 15.56 -16.70 36.30
C MET A 11 16.53 -16.37 35.14
N PRO A 12 17.84 -16.71 35.20
CA PRO A 12 18.76 -16.41 34.09
C PRO A 12 18.46 -17.24 32.84
N TYR A 13 18.02 -18.50 32.98
CA TYR A 13 17.62 -19.33 31.84
C TYR A 13 16.31 -18.84 31.23
N VAL A 14 15.35 -18.42 32.06
CA VAL A 14 14.10 -17.81 31.58
C VAL A 14 14.40 -16.53 30.80
N MET A 15 15.28 -15.64 31.29
CA MET A 15 15.72 -14.45 30.55
C MET A 15 16.46 -14.78 29.25
N MET A 16 17.34 -15.79 29.26
CA MET A 16 18.08 -16.20 28.06
C MET A 16 17.13 -16.76 26.99
N VAL A 17 16.13 -17.56 27.39
CA VAL A 17 15.13 -18.11 26.48
C VAL A 17 14.22 -17.02 25.91
N THR A 18 13.78 -16.04 26.71
CA THR A 18 13.02 -14.90 26.17
C THR A 18 13.85 -14.05 25.21
N PHE A 19 15.14 -13.84 25.48
CA PHE A 19 16.02 -13.08 24.58
C PHE A 19 16.24 -13.81 23.24
N LEU A 20 16.42 -15.14 23.27
CA LEU A 20 16.51 -15.94 22.04
C LEU A 20 15.22 -15.89 21.20
N LEU A 21 14.05 -15.92 21.84
CA LEU A 21 12.75 -15.84 21.16
C LEU A 21 12.51 -14.47 20.49
N MET A 22 13.08 -13.39 21.03
CA MET A 22 13.00 -12.06 20.41
C MET A 22 13.93 -11.93 19.20
N ALA A 23 15.02 -12.71 19.12
CA ALA A 23 15.97 -12.65 18.02
C ALA A 23 15.43 -13.25 16.70
N THR A 24 14.30 -13.96 16.73
CA THR A 24 13.70 -14.60 15.54
C THR A 24 12.58 -13.78 14.89
N VAL A 25 12.40 -12.49 15.25
CA VAL A 25 11.40 -11.63 14.62
C VAL A 25 11.86 -11.22 13.21
N ASN A 26 11.62 -12.09 12.22
CA ASN A 26 11.72 -11.70 10.82
C ASN A 26 10.67 -10.62 10.53
N SER A 27 11.00 -9.64 9.68
CA SER A 27 10.02 -8.68 9.18
C SER A 27 8.89 -9.45 8.47
N ILE A 28 7.69 -9.44 9.05
CA ILE A 28 6.50 -9.96 8.39
C ILE A 28 6.14 -8.96 7.30
N TYR A 29 6.51 -9.27 6.06
CA TYR A 29 6.08 -8.49 4.91
C TYR A 29 4.58 -8.75 4.66
N GLY A 30 3.82 -7.69 4.40
CA GLY A 30 2.41 -7.78 3.99
C GLY A 30 2.21 -8.28 2.55
N ALA A 31 3.27 -8.80 1.93
CA ALA A 31 3.29 -9.38 0.59
C ALA A 31 3.97 -10.75 0.66
N ASP A 32 3.57 -11.66 -0.24
CA ASP A 32 4.22 -12.96 -0.37
C ASP A 32 5.59 -12.85 -1.08
N MET A 33 6.29 -13.99 -1.21
CA MET A 33 7.62 -14.04 -1.83
C MET A 33 7.65 -13.58 -3.30
N ALA A 34 6.51 -13.59 -3.98
CA ALA A 34 6.37 -13.08 -5.34
C ALA A 34 5.98 -11.59 -5.37
N GLY A 35 5.95 -10.92 -4.22
CA GLY A 35 5.52 -9.54 -4.08
C GLY A 35 4.02 -9.34 -4.24
N ARG A 36 3.22 -10.41 -4.21
CA ARG A 36 1.76 -10.32 -4.29
C ARG A 36 1.22 -9.96 -2.92
N TYR A 37 0.27 -9.05 -2.90
CA TYR A 37 -0.36 -8.58 -1.68
C TYR A 37 -1.88 -8.63 -1.86
N LEU A 38 -2.60 -8.73 -0.73
CA LEU A 38 -4.05 -8.74 -0.75
C LEU A 38 -4.57 -7.32 -0.98
N ILE A 39 -5.40 -7.16 -2.02
CA ILE A 39 -6.16 -5.93 -2.23
C ILE A 39 -7.41 -5.97 -1.34
N SER A 40 -7.67 -4.89 -0.63
CA SER A 40 -8.88 -4.74 0.19
C SER A 40 -9.60 -3.43 -0.14
N GLY A 41 -10.88 -3.34 0.22
CA GLY A 41 -11.75 -2.20 -0.10
C GLY A 41 -11.98 -1.99 -1.61
N ALA A 42 -12.15 -0.73 -1.99
CA ALA A 42 -12.55 -0.30 -3.34
C ALA A 42 -11.64 -0.81 -4.47
N GLY A 43 -10.37 -1.09 -4.16
CA GLY A 43 -9.43 -1.64 -5.14
C GLY A 43 -9.88 -2.96 -5.77
N LYS A 44 -10.67 -3.76 -5.06
CA LYS A 44 -11.20 -5.05 -5.57
C LYS A 44 -12.40 -4.86 -6.51
N ASP A 45 -13.05 -3.71 -6.45
CA ASP A 45 -14.26 -3.48 -7.24
C ASP A 45 -13.89 -3.38 -8.72
N SER A 46 -14.85 -3.73 -9.57
CA SER A 46 -14.65 -3.61 -11.02
C SER A 46 -14.57 -2.15 -11.46
N CYS A 47 -13.86 -1.89 -12.55
CA CYS A 47 -13.85 -0.60 -13.22
C CYS A 47 -15.26 -0.17 -13.62
N ARG A 48 -16.15 -1.11 -13.94
CA ARG A 48 -17.58 -0.84 -14.14
C ARG A 48 -18.22 -0.24 -12.89
N SER A 49 -18.00 -0.83 -11.73
CA SER A 49 -18.52 -0.34 -10.44
C SER A 49 -18.01 1.07 -10.12
N PHE A 50 -16.76 1.38 -10.44
CA PHE A 50 -16.21 2.73 -10.30
C PHE A 50 -16.87 3.74 -11.25
N VAL A 51 -17.04 3.38 -12.51
CA VAL A 51 -17.65 4.24 -13.53
C VAL A 51 -19.10 4.56 -13.22
N ASP A 52 -19.85 3.56 -12.74
CA ASP A 52 -21.27 3.66 -12.40
C ASP A 52 -21.52 4.29 -11.01
N ALA A 53 -20.47 4.57 -10.24
CA ALA A 53 -20.59 5.08 -8.88
C ALA A 53 -21.26 6.47 -8.83
N ASP A 54 -22.18 6.64 -7.89
CA ASP A 54 -22.77 7.92 -7.55
C ASP A 54 -21.79 8.83 -6.78
N THR A 55 -22.25 9.96 -6.26
CA THR A 55 -21.41 10.92 -5.53
C THR A 55 -20.81 10.32 -4.24
N VAL A 56 -21.56 9.48 -3.54
CA VAL A 56 -21.11 8.81 -2.31
C VAL A 56 -20.09 7.73 -2.65
N GLY A 57 -20.39 6.89 -3.65
CA GLY A 57 -19.48 5.88 -4.16
C GLY A 57 -18.17 6.49 -4.66
N LYS A 58 -18.20 7.60 -5.39
CA LYS A 58 -16.99 8.33 -5.79
C LYS A 58 -16.11 8.72 -4.61
N SER A 59 -16.72 9.14 -3.49
CA SER A 59 -15.98 9.48 -2.27
C SER A 59 -15.28 8.25 -1.66
N TYR A 60 -15.89 7.07 -1.75
CA TYR A 60 -15.27 5.80 -1.36
C TYR A 60 -14.03 5.47 -2.21
N TYR A 61 -14.12 5.58 -3.54
CA TYR A 61 -12.99 5.37 -4.44
C TYR A 61 -11.87 6.42 -4.27
N ARG A 62 -12.24 7.68 -3.98
CA ARG A 62 -11.29 8.76 -3.66
C ARG A 62 -10.51 8.47 -2.38
N ALA A 63 -11.20 8.08 -1.31
CA ALA A 63 -10.57 7.73 -0.05
C ALA A 63 -9.58 6.57 -0.23
N TRP A 64 -9.97 5.55 -0.99
CA TRP A 64 -9.10 4.43 -1.31
C TRP A 64 -7.87 4.85 -2.12
N LEU A 65 -8.06 5.68 -3.17
CA LEU A 65 -6.98 6.21 -3.99
C LEU A 65 -5.98 7.04 -3.16
N SER A 66 -6.47 7.91 -2.27
CA SER A 66 -5.62 8.71 -1.38
C SER A 66 -4.78 7.83 -0.45
N GLY A 67 -5.36 6.75 0.08
CA GLY A 67 -4.63 5.76 0.87
C GLY A 67 -3.56 5.04 0.05
N TYR A 68 -3.89 4.64 -1.19
CA TYR A 68 -2.93 4.03 -2.11
C TYR A 68 -1.76 4.97 -2.43
N ILE A 69 -2.03 6.23 -2.76
CA ILE A 69 -1.00 7.24 -3.05
C ILE A 69 -0.11 7.46 -1.83
N SER A 70 -0.69 7.58 -0.64
CA SER A 70 0.06 7.75 0.61
C SER A 70 1.00 6.57 0.86
N SER A 71 0.50 5.34 0.70
CA SER A 71 1.31 4.13 0.80
C SER A 71 2.41 4.07 -0.25
N HIS A 72 2.10 4.43 -1.50
CA HIS A 72 3.08 4.45 -2.59
C HIS A 72 4.18 5.48 -2.33
N ASN A 73 3.84 6.69 -1.86
CA ASN A 73 4.80 7.72 -1.49
C ASN A 73 5.71 7.26 -0.34
N PHE A 74 5.13 6.66 0.72
CA PHE A 74 5.91 6.14 1.84
C PHE A 74 6.95 5.09 1.42
N ASN A 75 6.60 4.23 0.46
CA ASN A 75 7.48 3.17 -0.03
C ASN A 75 8.42 3.63 -1.17
N SER A 76 8.26 4.85 -1.67
CA SER A 76 9.07 5.39 -2.76
C SER A 76 10.32 6.08 -2.21
N LYS A 77 11.51 5.66 -2.66
CA LYS A 77 12.79 6.17 -2.15
C LYS A 77 13.13 7.60 -2.61
N ASP A 78 12.59 8.02 -3.75
CA ASP A 78 13.08 9.20 -4.48
C ASP A 78 12.04 10.33 -4.64
N THR A 79 10.97 10.34 -3.85
CA THR A 79 9.99 11.45 -3.89
C THR A 79 9.12 11.53 -2.64
N TYR A 80 8.81 12.76 -2.22
CA TYR A 80 7.78 13.03 -1.21
C TYR A 80 6.36 12.76 -1.75
N SER A 81 6.13 13.01 -3.05
CA SER A 81 4.81 12.84 -3.69
C SER A 81 4.93 12.43 -5.14
N ILE A 82 4.28 11.32 -5.52
CA ILE A 82 4.19 10.84 -6.90
C ILE A 82 3.23 11.69 -7.75
N VAL A 83 2.21 12.29 -7.14
CA VAL A 83 1.23 13.13 -7.85
C VAL A 83 1.73 14.54 -8.10
N ASN A 84 2.76 15.00 -7.38
CA ASN A 84 3.38 16.32 -7.52
C ASN A 84 2.34 17.46 -7.62
N LYS A 85 2.25 18.16 -8.76
CA LYS A 85 1.28 19.25 -9.04
C LYS A 85 0.01 18.80 -9.77
N THR A 86 -0.19 17.48 -9.91
CA THR A 86 -1.35 16.94 -10.63
C THR A 86 -2.58 17.10 -9.77
N GLU A 87 -3.60 17.77 -10.30
CA GLU A 87 -4.86 17.97 -9.60
C GLU A 87 -5.63 16.66 -9.45
N VAL A 88 -6.38 16.52 -8.35
CA VAL A 88 -7.17 15.30 -8.07
C VAL A 88 -8.18 15.02 -9.19
N SER A 89 -8.76 16.06 -9.77
CA SER A 89 -9.69 15.96 -10.91
C SER A 89 -9.04 15.35 -12.15
N GLU A 90 -7.76 15.63 -12.40
CA GLU A 90 -7.02 15.05 -13.53
C GLU A 90 -6.73 13.56 -13.31
N LEU A 91 -6.40 13.18 -12.07
CA LEU A 91 -6.21 11.77 -11.69
C LEU A 91 -7.52 10.99 -11.90
N GLU A 92 -8.64 11.56 -11.44
CA GLU A 92 -9.97 10.97 -11.59
C GLU A 92 -10.40 10.86 -13.05
N ALA A 93 -10.18 11.91 -13.84
CA ALA A 93 -10.48 11.90 -15.27
C ALA A 93 -9.72 10.79 -15.99
N TRP A 94 -8.42 10.63 -15.67
CA TRP A 94 -7.61 9.55 -16.22
C TRP A 94 -8.12 8.16 -15.81
N LEU A 95 -8.39 7.96 -14.51
CA LEU A 95 -8.92 6.69 -14.01
C LEU A 95 -10.26 6.33 -14.64
N ARG A 96 -11.14 7.32 -14.80
CA ARG A 96 -12.44 7.14 -15.44
C ARG A 96 -12.27 6.75 -16.90
N GLY A 97 -11.38 7.40 -17.64
CA GLY A 97 -11.07 7.05 -19.03
C GLY A 97 -10.48 5.63 -19.17
N TYR A 98 -9.55 5.26 -18.29
CA TYR A 98 -9.00 3.91 -18.24
C TYR A 98 -10.11 2.87 -17.99
N CYS A 99 -10.94 3.10 -16.96
CA CYS A 99 -11.98 2.16 -16.57
C CYS A 99 -13.12 2.04 -17.58
N PHE A 100 -13.48 3.13 -18.28
CA PHE A 100 -14.43 3.06 -19.39
C PHE A 100 -13.97 2.10 -20.50
N SER A 101 -12.66 2.07 -20.76
CA SER A 101 -12.08 1.22 -21.80
C SER A 101 -11.83 -0.22 -21.33
N ASN A 102 -11.89 -0.47 -20.01
CA ASN A 102 -11.49 -1.75 -19.39
C ASN A 102 -12.47 -2.15 -18.27
N MET A 103 -13.76 -2.31 -18.59
CA MET A 103 -14.82 -2.47 -17.58
C MET A 103 -14.65 -3.69 -16.66
N THR A 104 -13.96 -4.74 -17.12
CA THR A 104 -13.74 -5.98 -16.36
C THR A 104 -12.49 -5.94 -15.48
N HIS A 105 -11.61 -4.96 -15.66
CA HIS A 105 -10.46 -4.77 -14.78
C HIS A 105 -10.92 -4.34 -13.39
N THR A 106 -10.12 -4.62 -12.38
CA THR A 106 -10.34 -4.10 -11.03
C THR A 106 -9.84 -2.66 -10.93
N TYR A 107 -10.36 -1.92 -9.95
CA TYR A 107 -9.94 -0.55 -9.71
C TYR A 107 -8.45 -0.46 -9.31
N ASP A 108 -7.91 -1.45 -8.59
CA ASP A 108 -6.48 -1.48 -8.28
C ASP A 108 -5.60 -1.61 -9.54
N GLN A 109 -6.05 -2.35 -10.56
CA GLN A 109 -5.35 -2.44 -11.84
C GLN A 109 -5.32 -1.07 -12.55
N ALA A 110 -6.43 -0.34 -12.51
CA ALA A 110 -6.49 1.03 -13.03
C ALA A 110 -5.53 1.96 -12.29
N VAL A 111 -5.55 1.94 -10.95
CA VAL A 111 -4.67 2.77 -10.12
C VAL A 111 -3.19 2.42 -10.32
N LYS A 112 -2.82 1.13 -10.46
CA LYS A 112 -1.46 0.72 -10.85
C LYS A 112 -1.07 1.29 -12.23
N GLY A 113 -2.00 1.32 -13.17
CA GLY A 113 -1.82 1.98 -14.47
C GLY A 113 -1.53 3.47 -14.32
N LEU A 114 -2.28 4.16 -13.46
CA LEU A 114 -2.07 5.58 -13.15
C LEU A 114 -0.68 5.82 -12.55
N MET A 115 -0.26 5.01 -11.57
CA MET A 115 1.06 5.17 -10.95
C MET A 115 2.19 5.02 -11.97
N ARG A 116 2.13 4.01 -12.87
CA ARG A 116 3.12 3.87 -13.95
C ARG A 116 3.17 5.10 -14.86
N LYS A 117 2.02 5.69 -15.20
CA LYS A 117 1.96 6.94 -15.98
C LYS A 117 2.63 8.09 -15.24
N LEU A 118 2.35 8.26 -13.94
CA LEU A 118 2.95 9.32 -13.13
C LEU A 118 4.46 9.14 -12.98
N GLU A 119 4.93 7.91 -12.74
CA GLU A 119 6.36 7.59 -12.68
C GLU A 119 7.07 7.90 -14.00
N TYR A 120 6.44 7.58 -15.14
CA TYR A 120 6.98 7.90 -16.45
C TYR A 120 7.17 9.41 -16.63
N PHE A 121 6.15 10.22 -16.33
CA PHE A 121 6.24 11.67 -16.42
C PHE A 121 7.23 12.27 -15.42
N LYS A 122 7.33 11.71 -14.21
CA LYS A 122 8.35 12.10 -13.23
C LYS A 122 9.76 11.92 -13.81
N LYS A 123 10.07 10.74 -14.33
CA LYS A 123 11.39 10.43 -14.90
C LYS A 123 11.70 11.36 -16.08
N LYS A 124 10.75 11.55 -17.00
CA LYS A 124 10.92 12.46 -18.14
C LYS A 124 11.28 13.89 -17.68
N ASN A 125 10.50 14.45 -16.75
CA ASN A 125 10.75 15.80 -16.22
C ASN A 125 12.04 15.93 -15.41
N TYR A 126 12.63 14.83 -14.94
CA TYR A 126 13.95 14.84 -14.29
C TYR A 126 15.08 14.92 -15.31
N TYR A 127 14.97 14.21 -16.44
CA TYR A 127 15.98 14.22 -17.51
C TYR A 127 15.91 15.45 -18.43
N ASP A 128 14.76 16.12 -18.49
CA ASP A 128 14.57 17.35 -19.28
C ASP A 128 15.03 18.63 -18.54
N LYS A 129 15.65 18.52 -17.37
CA LYS A 129 16.26 19.60 -16.57
C LYS A 129 17.77 19.52 -16.58
#